data_AF-A0A392PFU7-F1
#
_entry.id   AF-A0A392PFU7-F1
#
_cell.length_a   1.000
_cell.length_b   1.000
_cell.length_c   1.000
_cell.angle_alpha   90.00
_cell.angle_beta   90.00
_cell.angle_gamma   90.00
#
_symmetry.space_group_name_H-M   'P 1'
#
loop_
_entity.id
_entity.type
_entity.pdbx_description
1 polymer ?
#
loop_
_entity_poly.entity_id
_entity_poly.type
_entity_poly.pdbx_seq_one_letter_code
_entity_poly.pdbx_strand_id
1 'polypeptide(L)' 'MGCGSGISLPGMFRVVTDKTIFSHPEAQIGFHPDAGASYLLSRLPGYL' A
#
# COMPACT_ATOMS: atom_id res chain seq x y z
N MET A 1 2.61 6.67 -2.29
CA MET A 1 3.42 5.51 -2.70
C MET A 1 4.23 5.03 -1.50
N GLY A 2 4.57 3.74 -1.47
CA GLY A 2 5.41 3.14 -0.45
C GLY A 2 4.90 3.30 0.98
N CYS A 3 5.78 3.58 1.92
CA CYS A 3 5.44 3.80 3.34
C CYS A 3 4.28 4.78 3.61
N GLY A 4 4.02 5.75 2.72
CA GLY A 4 2.85 6.64 2.86
C GLY A 4 1.50 5.89 2.82
N SER A 5 1.47 4.77 2.12
CA SER A 5 0.39 3.79 2.20
C SER A 5 0.29 3.18 3.60
N GLY A 6 1.41 2.76 4.18
CA GLY A 6 1.46 2.14 5.52
C GLY A 6 0.96 3.04 6.65
N ILE A 7 1.04 4.35 6.49
CA ILE A 7 0.52 5.33 7.48
C ILE A 7 -0.99 5.57 7.30
N SER A 8 -1.45 5.64 6.06
CA SER A 8 -2.86 5.95 5.75
C SER A 8 -3.79 4.74 5.85
N LEU A 9 -3.26 3.55 5.59
CA LEU A 9 -4.04 2.30 5.54
C LEU A 9 -4.47 1.72 6.89
N PRO A 10 -3.88 2.00 8.05
CA PRO A 10 -4.42 1.53 9.34
C PRO A 10 -5.59 2.38 9.86
N GLY A 11 -5.85 3.55 9.27
CA GLY A 11 -6.94 4.43 9.67
C GLY A 11 -8.33 3.81 9.46
N MET A 12 -9.37 4.26 10.18
CA MET A 12 -10.73 3.76 9.94
C MET A 12 -11.27 4.19 8.57
N PHE A 13 -10.99 5.44 8.18
CA PHE A 13 -11.50 6.04 6.94
C PHE A 13 -10.35 6.37 5.99
N ARG A 14 -10.56 6.12 4.70
CA ARG A 14 -9.63 6.46 3.62
C ARG A 14 -10.43 7.18 2.54
N VAL A 15 -10.02 8.39 2.18
CA VAL A 15 -10.65 9.18 1.13
C VAL A 15 -9.67 9.27 -0.04
N VAL A 16 -10.15 8.94 -1.24
CA VAL A 16 -9.36 9.00 -2.47
C VAL A 16 -9.97 10.01 -3.43
N THR A 17 -9.14 10.62 -4.25
CA THR A 17 -9.51 11.58 -5.29
C THR A 17 -9.13 11.05 -6.68
N ASP A 18 -9.57 11.73 -7.73
CA ASP A 18 -9.25 11.41 -9.13
C ASP A 18 -7.74 11.40 -9.42
N LYS A 19 -6.94 12.15 -8.65
CA LYS A 19 -5.48 12.25 -8.82
C LYS A 19 -4.70 11.30 -7.91
N THR A 20 -5.38 10.44 -7.15
CA THR A 20 -4.70 9.57 -6.17
C THR A 20 -3.98 8.43 -6.88
N ILE A 21 -2.66 8.35 -6.71
CA ILE A 21 -1.82 7.25 -7.22
C ILE A 21 -1.32 6.40 -6.06
N PHE A 22 -1.62 5.11 -6.13
CA PHE A 22 -1.29 4.12 -5.10
C PHE A 22 -0.39 3.02 -5.67
N SER A 23 0.80 2.88 -5.10
CA SER A 23 1.78 1.86 -5.49
C SER A 23 2.79 1.60 -4.36
N HIS A 24 3.38 0.40 -4.38
CA HIS A 24 4.54 0.01 -3.59
C HIS A 24 5.71 -0.35 -4.53
N PRO A 25 6.50 0.64 -5.00
CA PRO A 25 7.60 0.44 -5.94
C PRO A 25 8.92 0.00 -5.28
N GLU A 26 8.90 -0.38 -4.01
CA GLU A 26 10.06 -0.80 -3.21
C GLU A 26 10.82 -1.96 -3.86
N ALA A 27 10.08 -2.91 -4.46
CA ALA A 27 10.67 -4.02 -5.20
C ALA A 27 11.56 -3.56 -6.37
N GLN A 28 11.26 -2.41 -6.96
CA GLN A 28 12.03 -1.86 -8.08
C GLN A 28 13.37 -1.26 -7.65
N ILE A 29 13.53 -0.96 -6.35
CA ILE A 29 14.80 -0.49 -5.77
C ILE A 29 15.54 -1.58 -4.98
N GLY A 30 15.12 -2.85 -5.12
CA GLY A 30 15.72 -3.98 -4.40
C GLY A 30 15.27 -4.09 -2.93
N PHE A 31 14.18 -3.43 -2.56
CA PHE A 31 13.59 -3.49 -1.23
C PHE A 31 12.27 -4.26 -1.25
N HIS A 32 11.80 -4.73 -0.09
CA HIS A 32 10.50 -5.42 -0.01
C HIS A 32 9.39 -4.40 0.30
N PRO A 33 8.13 -4.68 -0.07
CA PRO A 33 7.01 -3.85 0.37
C PRO A 33 6.91 -3.84 1.90
N ASP A 34 7.14 -2.68 2.50
CA ASP A 34 7.28 -2.52 3.94
C ASP A 34 6.09 -1.78 4.57
N ALA A 35 6.24 -1.27 5.80
CA ALA A 35 5.21 -0.48 6.49
C ALA A 35 3.81 -1.12 6.53
N GLY A 36 3.72 -2.45 6.69
CA GLY A 36 2.45 -3.16 6.77
C GLY A 36 1.80 -3.47 5.41
N ALA A 37 2.49 -3.24 4.29
CA ALA A 37 2.04 -3.69 2.97
C ALA A 37 1.74 -5.19 2.95
N SER A 38 2.60 -6.02 3.55
CA SER A 38 2.35 -7.46 3.70
C SER A 38 1.05 -7.77 4.45
N TYR A 39 0.62 -6.92 5.39
CA TYR A 39 -0.66 -7.11 6.08
C TYR A 39 -1.83 -6.80 5.13
N LEU A 40 -1.80 -5.65 4.46
CA LEU A 40 -2.88 -5.24 3.57
C LEU A 40 -2.98 -6.16 2.34
N LEU A 41 -1.87 -6.34 1.62
CA LEU A 41 -1.83 -7.04 0.35
C LEU A 41 -2.27 -8.50 0.49
N SER A 42 -1.88 -9.17 1.57
CA SER A 42 -2.31 -10.56 1.85
C SER A 42 -3.81 -10.72 2.13
N ARG A 43 -4.54 -9.61 2.32
CA ARG A 43 -5.98 -9.60 2.63
C ARG A 43 -6.82 -9.03 1.47
N LEU A 44 -6.19 -8.70 0.35
CA LEU A 44 -6.91 -8.32 -0.85
C LEU A 44 -7.61 -9.55 -1.44
N PRO A 45 -8.80 -9.38 -2.04
CA PRO A 45 -9.52 -10.48 -2.67
C PRO A 45 -8.79 -10.97 -3.92
N GLY A 46 -8.69 -12.29 -4.06
CA GLY A 46 -8.03 -12.96 -5.20
C GLY A 46 -6.57 -13.28 -4.96
N TYR A 47 -5.91 -13.81 -6.00
CA TYR A 47 -4.47 -14.01 -6.05
C TYR A 47 -3.89 -12.91 -6.93
N LEU A 48 -3.14 -11.98 -6.32
CA LEU A 48 -2.34 -10.96 -7.01
C LEU A 48 -0.90 -11.45 -7.16
#